data_AF-X1MZC0-F1
#
_entry.id   AF-X1MZC0-F1
#
_cell.length_a   1.000
_cell.length_b   1.000
_cell.length_c   1.000
_cell.angle_alpha   90.00
_cell.angle_beta   90.00
_cell.angle_gamma   90.00
#
_symmetry.space_group_name_H-M   'P 1'
#
loop_
_entity.id
_entity.type
_entity.pdbx_description
1 polymer ?
#
loop_
_entity_poly.entity_id
_entity_poly.type
_entity_poly.pdbx_seq_one_letter_code
_entity_poly.pdbx_strand_id
1 'polypeptide(L)'
;MKFFNSTQKLLEILSNKKGIIFLLGRTDTGKTTFAKELIKRYLEKNKKVAFIDSDVGQSTIGPPTTISLKLIKCNEDTLNNNYSNLYFVG
;
A
#
# COMPACT_ATOMS: atom_id res chain seq x y z
N MET A 1 26.34 -6.45 -9.81
CA MET A 1 24.86 -6.46 -9.74
C MET A 1 24.43 -6.60 -8.27
N LYS A 2 24.37 -5.50 -7.49
CA LYS A 2 24.29 -5.54 -6.01
C LYS A 2 23.28 -4.55 -5.37
N PHE A 3 22.25 -4.12 -6.11
CA PHE A 3 21.28 -3.12 -5.62
C PHE A 3 19.91 -3.70 -5.18
N PHE A 4 19.68 -5.01 -5.22
CA PHE A 4 18.38 -5.63 -4.85
C PHE A 4 18.22 -5.99 -3.35
N ASN A 5 19.27 -5.90 -2.53
CA ASN A 5 19.25 -6.50 -1.18
C ASN A 5 18.53 -5.68 -0.09
N SER A 6 18.58 -4.34 -0.14
CA SER A 6 18.05 -3.51 0.96
C SER A 6 16.53 -3.50 0.99
N THR A 7 15.87 -3.32 -0.17
CA THR A 7 14.41 -3.32 -0.28
C THR A 7 13.82 -4.66 0.12
N GLN A 8 14.40 -5.79 -0.35
CA GLN A 8 13.94 -7.12 0.02
C GLN A 8 14.07 -7.38 1.52
N LYS A 9 15.21 -7.02 2.11
CA LYS A 9 15.43 -7.12 3.56
C LYS A 9 14.41 -6.29 4.35
N LEU A 10 14.10 -5.07 3.87
CA LEU A 10 13.10 -4.23 4.51
C LEU A 10 11.69 -4.82 4.42
N LEU A 11 11.30 -5.35 3.26
CA LEU A 11 10.02 -6.03 3.06
C LEU A 11 9.87 -7.24 3.98
N GLU A 12 10.94 -8.01 4.16
CA GLU A 12 10.98 -9.14 5.08
C GLU A 12 10.79 -8.68 6.55
N ILE A 13 11.55 -7.68 6.99
CA ILE A 13 11.44 -7.13 8.35
C ILE A 13 10.03 -6.59 8.61
N LEU A 14 9.50 -5.78 7.68
CA LEU A 14 8.20 -5.14 7.85
C LEU A 14 7.05 -6.15 7.81
N SER A 15 7.04 -7.13 6.90
CA SER A 15 5.98 -8.14 6.82
C SER A 15 5.82 -8.99 8.10
N ASN A 16 6.83 -8.99 8.97
CA ASN A 16 6.77 -9.66 10.28
C ASN A 16 6.22 -8.75 11.40
N LYS A 17 6.21 -7.43 11.24
CA LYS A 17 5.71 -6.47 12.23
C LYS A 17 4.22 -6.17 12.05
N LYS A 18 3.58 -5.76 13.15
CA LYS A 18 2.24 -5.13 13.15
C LYS A 18 2.43 -3.63 13.46
N GLY A 19 1.55 -2.79 12.94
CA GLY A 19 1.56 -1.36 13.18
C GLY A 19 1.18 -0.55 11.95
N ILE A 20 1.34 0.77 12.06
CA ILE A 20 1.11 1.71 10.98
C ILE A 20 2.44 1.92 10.24
N ILE A 21 2.41 1.80 8.92
CA ILE A 21 3.55 2.07 8.04
C ILE A 21 3.18 3.25 7.17
N PHE A 22 3.91 4.34 7.30
CA PHE A 22 3.71 5.54 6.49
C PHE A 22 4.86 5.69 5.50
N LEU A 23 4.52 5.69 4.20
CA LEU A 23 5.51 5.78 3.12
C LEU A 23 5.63 7.22 2.65
N LEU A 24 6.77 7.83 2.99
CA LEU A 24 7.11 9.19 2.59
C LEU A 24 8.22 9.20 1.53
N GLY A 25 8.13 10.15 0.60
CA GLY A 25 9.10 10.32 -0.47
C GLY A 25 8.50 11.06 -1.66
N ARG A 26 9.37 11.52 -2.57
CA ARG A 26 8.98 12.27 -3.76
C ARG A 26 8.06 11.47 -4.69
N THR A 27 7.32 12.14 -5.56
CA THR A 27 6.52 11.49 -6.62
C THR A 27 7.39 10.55 -7.46
N ASP A 28 6.81 9.44 -7.92
CA ASP A 28 7.45 8.42 -8.76
C ASP A 28 8.71 7.74 -8.18
N THR A 29 8.93 7.79 -6.87
CA THR A 29 10.03 7.04 -6.21
C THR A 29 9.68 5.58 -5.88
N GLY A 30 8.56 5.05 -6.40
CA GLY A 30 8.17 3.64 -6.22
C GLY A 30 7.44 3.32 -4.90
N LYS A 31 6.92 4.31 -4.17
CA LYS A 31 6.18 4.11 -2.90
C LYS A 31 4.97 3.18 -3.07
N THR A 32 4.15 3.41 -4.09
CA THR A 32 2.96 2.59 -4.40
C THR A 32 3.36 1.16 -4.76
N THR A 33 4.44 0.98 -5.51
CA THR A 33 4.99 -0.34 -5.84
C THR A 33 5.47 -1.07 -4.59
N PHE A 34 6.20 -0.38 -3.71
CA PHE A 34 6.65 -0.95 -2.43
C PHE A 34 5.47 -1.34 -1.53
N ALA A 35 4.43 -0.51 -1.45
CA ALA A 35 3.23 -0.81 -0.68
C ALA A 35 2.53 -2.08 -1.19
N LYS A 36 2.36 -2.22 -2.52
CA LYS A 36 1.77 -3.40 -3.17
C LYS A 36 2.55 -4.68 -2.84
N GLU A 37 3.86 -4.62 -2.94
CA GLU A 37 4.76 -5.74 -2.61
C GLU A 37 4.74 -6.12 -1.12
N LEU A 38 4.62 -5.12 -0.24
CA LEU A 38 4.51 -5.34 1.19
C LEU A 38 3.15 -5.97 1.55
N ILE A 39 2.05 -5.47 0.98
CA ILE A 39 0.70 -6.03 1.14
C ILE A 39 0.70 -7.50 0.74
N LYS A 40 1.28 -7.85 -0.42
CA LYS A 40 1.36 -9.25 -0.86
C LYS A 40 2.04 -10.14 0.19
N ARG A 41 3.17 -9.72 0.76
CA ARG A 41 3.87 -10.47 1.83
C ARG A 41 3.06 -10.58 3.12
N TYR A 42 2.22 -9.59 3.44
CA TYR A 42 1.29 -9.69 4.55
C TYR A 42 0.20 -10.74 4.27
N LEU A 43 -0.36 -10.75 3.06
CA LEU A 43 -1.39 -11.71 2.64
C LEU A 43 -0.86 -13.15 2.57
N GLU A 44 0.36 -13.36 2.07
CA GLU A 44 1.06 -14.66 2.09
C GLU A 44 1.20 -15.22 3.52
N LYS A 45 1.20 -14.34 4.52
CA LYS A 45 1.25 -14.70 5.95
C LYS A 45 -0.14 -14.72 6.61
N ASN A 46 -1.21 -14.75 5.82
CA ASN A 46 -2.61 -14.71 6.26
C ASN A 46 -2.95 -13.48 7.14
N LYS A 47 -2.25 -12.36 6.94
CA LYS A 47 -2.51 -11.11 7.66
C LYS A 47 -3.36 -10.18 6.80
N LYS A 48 -4.39 -9.58 7.41
CA LYS A 48 -5.22 -8.54 6.80
C LYS A 48 -4.48 -7.20 6.81
N VAL A 49 -4.68 -6.40 5.77
CA VAL A 49 -4.08 -5.06 5.65
C VAL A 49 -5.16 -4.01 5.42
N ALA A 50 -5.04 -2.88 6.10
CA ALA A 50 -5.75 -1.66 5.75
C ALA A 50 -4.78 -0.77 4.95
N PHE A 51 -5.10 -0.53 3.68
CA PHE A 51 -4.33 0.34 2.81
C PHE A 51 -5.05 1.68 2.67
N ILE A 52 -4.34 2.77 2.97
CA ILE A 52 -4.82 4.13 2.81
C ILE A 52 -4.06 4.74 1.63
N ASP A 53 -4.80 5.15 0.60
CA ASP A 53 -4.28 5.97 -0.47
C ASP A 53 -4.61 7.43 -0.17
N SER A 54 -3.58 8.20 0.19
CA SER A 54 -3.67 9.60 0.54
C SER A 54 -3.11 10.53 -0.55
N ASP A 55 -2.80 10.01 -1.73
CA ASP A 55 -2.33 10.84 -2.84
C ASP A 55 -3.54 11.46 -3.57
N VAL A 56 -3.97 12.63 -3.10
CA VAL A 56 -5.14 13.33 -3.64
C VAL A 56 -4.95 13.81 -5.09
N GLY A 57 -3.70 13.93 -5.56
CA GLY A 57 -3.37 14.40 -6.91
C GLY A 57 -3.27 13.27 -7.94
N GLN A 58 -2.79 12.09 -7.52
CA GLN A 58 -2.65 10.91 -8.37
C GLN A 58 -3.16 9.65 -7.66
N SER A 59 -4.42 9.69 -7.20
CA SER A 59 -4.99 8.54 -6.49
C SER A 59 -4.98 7.29 -7.38
N THR A 60 -4.59 6.18 -6.77
CA THR A 60 -4.54 4.84 -7.37
C THR A 60 -5.86 4.08 -7.19
N ILE A 61 -6.71 4.48 -6.24
CA ILE A 61 -7.90 3.72 -5.82
C ILE A 61 -9.19 4.53 -5.90
N GLY A 62 -9.15 5.79 -5.44
CA GLY A 62 -10.30 6.68 -5.42
C GLY A 62 -10.33 7.61 -6.64
N PRO A 63 -11.46 8.29 -6.89
CA PRO A 63 -11.48 9.42 -7.82
C PRO A 63 -10.52 10.53 -7.36
N PRO A 64 -10.17 11.48 -8.25
CA PRO A 64 -9.35 12.64 -7.88
C PRO A 64 -9.87 13.34 -6.62
N THR A 65 -8.99 14.03 -5.88
CA THR A 65 -9.35 14.82 -4.67
C THR A 65 -9.91 14.02 -3.49
N THR A 66 -9.61 12.73 -3.43
CA THR A 66 -10.07 11.85 -2.32
C THR A 66 -8.92 11.16 -1.59
N ILE A 67 -9.15 10.87 -0.31
CA ILE A 67 -8.39 9.88 0.45
C ILE A 67 -9.25 8.63 0.53
N SER A 68 -8.70 7.48 0.15
CA SER A 68 -9.45 6.22 0.14
C SER A 68 -8.84 5.17 1.06
N LEU A 69 -9.71 4.35 1.65
CA LEU A 69 -9.35 3.20 2.47
C LEU A 69 -9.76 1.93 1.73
N LYS A 70 -8.87 0.95 1.67
CA LYS A 70 -9.17 -0.41 1.22
C LYS A 70 -8.77 -1.42 2.29
N LEU A 71 -9.72 -2.23 2.73
CA LEU A 71 -9.47 -3.42 3.56
C LEU A 71 -9.18 -4.61 2.65
N ILE A 72 -8.03 -5.25 2.83
CA ILE A 72 -7.52 -6.34 1.99
C ILE A 72 -7.37 -7.57 2.88
N LYS A 73 -8.10 -8.64 2.55
CA LYS A 73 -8.20 -9.87 3.35
C LYS A 73 -7.63 -11.09 2.62
N CYS A 74 -7.71 -11.12 1.30
CA CYS A 74 -7.15 -12.19 0.46
C CYS A 74 -6.45 -11.63 -0.79
N ASN A 75 -5.79 -12.51 -1.56
CA ASN A 75 -5.10 -12.11 -2.79
C ASN A 75 -6.06 -11.71 -3.93
N GLU A 76 -7.32 -12.11 -3.87
CA GLU A 76 -8.35 -11.68 -4.83
C GLU A 76 -8.81 -10.23 -4.58
N ASP A 77 -8.59 -9.71 -3.37
CA ASP A 77 -8.88 -8.31 -3.03
C ASP A 77 -7.86 -7.40 -3.73
N THR A 78 -8.16 -7.02 -4.96
CA THR A 78 -7.33 -6.09 -5.72
C THR A 78 -7.49 -4.65 -5.22
N LEU A 79 -6.47 -3.82 -5.44
CA LEU A 79 -6.50 -2.38 -5.17
C LEU A 79 -7.24 -1.58 -6.27
N ASN A 80 -7.79 -2.24 -7.29
CA ASN A 80 -8.35 -1.55 -8.46
C ASN A 80 -9.79 -1.12 -8.22
N ASN A 81 -10.07 0.19 -8.29
CA ASN A 81 -11.41 0.83 -8.34
C ASN A 81 -12.47 0.32 -7.36
N ASN A 82 -12.04 -0.23 -6.22
CA ASN A 82 -12.94 -0.75 -5.21
C ASN A 82 -12.38 -0.35 -3.84
N TYR A 83 -12.95 0.70 -3.25
CA TYR A 83 -12.61 1.20 -1.92
C TYR A 83 -13.62 0.72 -0.86
N SER A 84 -13.15 0.55 0.37
CA SER A 84 -13.99 0.23 1.53
C SER A 84 -14.59 1.49 2.15
N ASN A 85 -13.87 2.60 2.12
CA ASN A 85 -14.35 3.91 2.56
C ASN A 85 -13.58 5.01 1.81
N LEU A 86 -14.13 6.21 1.79
CA LEU A 86 -13.58 7.34 1.07
C LEU A 86 -13.93 8.66 1.78
N TYR A 87 -12.99 9.60 1.73
CA TYR A 87 -13.18 10.96 2.19
C TYR A 87 -12.80 11.95 1.08
N PHE A 88 -13.72 12.84 0.76
CA PHE A 88 -13.49 13.92 -0.20
C PHE A 88 -12.80 15.09 0.50
N VAL A 89 -11.65 15.53 -0.04
CA VAL A 89 -10.77 16.49 0.64
C VAL A 89 -11.06 17.94 0.24
N GLY A 90 -11.76 18.21 -0.86
CA GLY A 90 -12.07 19.58 -1.27
C GLY A 90 -13.26 19.69 -2.18
#